data_AF-A0A965B025-F1
#
_entry.id   AF-A0A965B025-F1
#
_cell.length_a   1.000
_cell.length_b   1.000
_cell.length_c   1.000
_cell.angle_alpha   90.00
_cell.angle_beta   90.00
_cell.angle_gamma   90.00
#
_symmetry.space_group_name_H-M   'P 1'
#
loop_
_entity.id
_entity.type
_entity.pdbx_description
1 polymer ?
#
loop_
_entity_poly.entity_id
_entity_poly.type
_entity_poly.pdbx_seq_one_letter_code
_entity_poly.pdbx_strand_id
1 'polypeptide(L)'
;ISLNSFTNHEMTIFVHGTIKPPEISVADLIKIIRDKVDNTIYSQVITHMRKDPELSNGQIMQGLGLKRIDEKSHRTLQGLKNIYEYQYELFGKKLDDHYLYTFGWNGLLSWSKRYKESEFFYEELHKELDRLATLGVYPSIRIITFSHGGNVALNISIVKEKDTKPRNRDLIVDQLIMLAVPVQAETDQQIASPFFKKIYHCYSNEDNIQTMDFFSSQRLFSNRFFKKSYGYTVPENVTQIQLRVTKRVAGKKNVCIDPDKPHTLLAAKRIRLEHKDPSHTEMFHFKWATNWYNKKFPLNPLPIVALLPTIIHTINTYSSDQNHIVFDYCPSASGALLKQHSKRSNKCAVPFLTEQTHKELWELAKSFQPENFSLERQKEHMALALKRAQTDLEKTKSFKKPRNKALAHYFEWATSNIFDELPEFKKFRKIHLLSAQF
;
A
#
# COMPACT_ATOMS: atom_id res chain seq x y z
N ILE A 1 8.25 8.25 39.58
CA ILE A 1 8.45 7.14 38.62
C ILE A 1 9.67 7.52 37.77
N SER A 2 10.78 6.82 37.96
CA SER A 2 12.06 7.14 37.32
C SER A 2 11.99 6.86 35.81
N LEU A 3 11.98 7.91 35.02
CA LEU A 3 12.31 7.89 33.60
C LEU A 3 13.79 7.53 33.47
N ASN A 4 14.14 6.27 33.18
CA ASN A 4 15.42 5.88 32.54
C ASN A 4 15.53 4.36 32.35
N SER A 5 14.77 3.85 31.39
CA SER A 5 15.19 2.82 30.42
C SER A 5 14.08 2.76 29.38
N PHE A 6 14.11 3.66 28.38
CA PHE A 6 13.16 3.53 27.27
C PHE A 6 13.50 2.22 26.55
N THR A 7 12.70 1.20 26.80
CA THR A 7 12.71 -0.06 26.05
C THR A 7 12.59 0.26 24.57
N ASN A 8 13.47 -0.30 23.75
CA ASN A 8 13.55 -0.06 22.30
C ASN A 8 12.56 -0.98 21.57
N HIS A 9 11.26 -0.79 21.83
CA HIS A 9 10.20 -1.52 21.16
C HIS A 9 9.78 -0.80 19.86
N GLU A 10 9.59 -1.56 18.79
CA GLU A 10 9.10 -1.03 17.50
C GLU A 10 7.88 -1.82 17.03
N MET A 11 6.85 -1.12 16.58
CA MET A 11 5.67 -1.67 15.93
C MET A 11 5.71 -1.30 14.45
N THR A 12 5.90 -2.28 13.57
CA THR A 12 5.89 -2.07 12.10
C THR A 12 4.63 -2.65 11.49
N ILE A 13 3.83 -1.81 10.84
CA ILE A 13 2.54 -2.19 10.25
C ILE A 13 2.61 -2.07 8.73
N PHE A 14 2.43 -3.18 8.02
CA PHE A 14 2.34 -3.23 6.56
C PHE A 14 0.90 -3.04 6.08
N VAL A 15 0.65 -2.04 5.24
CA VAL A 15 -0.67 -1.78 4.64
C VAL A 15 -0.57 -2.00 3.14
N HIS A 16 -1.26 -3.03 2.65
CA HIS A 16 -1.23 -3.41 1.24
C HIS A 16 -2.00 -2.42 0.35
N GLY A 17 -1.80 -2.54 -0.96
CA GLY A 17 -2.47 -1.75 -1.99
C GLY A 17 -3.88 -2.23 -2.33
N THR A 18 -4.44 -1.73 -3.43
CA THR A 18 -5.68 -2.27 -3.97
C THR A 18 -5.46 -3.68 -4.50
N ILE A 19 -6.53 -4.48 -4.49
CA ILE A 19 -6.51 -5.81 -5.10
C ILE A 19 -7.05 -5.63 -6.50
N LYS A 20 -6.23 -5.99 -7.49
CA LYS A 20 -6.66 -5.89 -8.89
C LYS A 20 -7.53 -7.11 -9.24
N PRO A 21 -8.80 -6.89 -9.62
CA PRO A 21 -9.64 -7.99 -10.10
C PRO A 21 -9.13 -8.47 -11.48
N PRO A 22 -9.49 -9.69 -11.90
CA PRO A 22 -9.10 -10.22 -13.21
C PRO A 22 -9.60 -9.33 -14.36
N GLU A 23 -10.78 -8.74 -14.20
CA GLU A 23 -11.43 -7.89 -15.20
C GLU A 23 -12.09 -6.68 -14.51
N ILE A 24 -12.00 -5.51 -15.14
CA ILE A 24 -12.76 -4.32 -14.75
C ILE A 24 -13.51 -3.84 -15.99
N SER A 25 -14.84 -3.85 -15.94
CA SER A 25 -15.65 -3.32 -17.05
C SER A 25 -15.65 -1.78 -17.04
N VAL A 26 -15.94 -1.16 -18.20
CA VAL A 26 -16.14 0.31 -18.29
C VAL A 26 -17.25 0.79 -17.34
N ALA A 27 -18.30 -0.02 -17.17
CA ALA A 27 -19.37 0.28 -16.24
C ALA A 27 -18.89 0.27 -14.78
N ASP A 28 -17.97 -0.62 -14.42
CA ASP A 28 -17.35 -0.62 -13.10
C ASP A 28 -16.43 0.59 -12.91
N LEU A 29 -15.68 1.00 -13.94
CA LEU A 29 -14.88 2.24 -13.90
C LEU A 29 -15.73 3.48 -13.63
N ILE A 30 -16.86 3.63 -14.33
CA ILE A 30 -17.78 4.76 -14.11
C ILE A 30 -18.32 4.74 -12.67
N LYS A 31 -18.65 3.56 -12.14
CA LYS A 31 -19.13 3.43 -10.74
C LYS A 31 -18.04 3.73 -9.73
N ILE A 32 -16.79 3.31 -9.99
CA ILE A 32 -15.63 3.64 -9.15
C ILE A 32 -15.41 5.15 -9.12
N ILE A 33 -15.40 5.82 -10.28
CA ILE A 33 -15.24 7.29 -10.38
C ILE A 33 -16.36 8.02 -9.62
N ARG A 34 -17.59 7.50 -9.68
CA ARG A 34 -18.75 8.07 -8.95
C ARG A 34 -18.83 7.64 -7.49
N ASP A 35 -17.83 6.92 -6.98
CA ASP A 35 -17.78 6.40 -5.61
C ASP A 35 -18.95 5.47 -5.24
N LYS A 36 -19.58 4.82 -6.23
CA LYS A 36 -20.73 3.91 -6.08
C LYS A 36 -20.31 2.45 -6.27
N VAL A 37 -19.31 2.02 -5.49
CA VAL A 37 -18.73 0.67 -5.61
C VAL A 37 -19.53 -0.41 -4.87
N ASP A 38 -20.46 -0.03 -3.99
CA ASP A 38 -21.24 -0.98 -3.21
C ASP A 38 -22.17 -1.85 -4.08
N ASN A 39 -22.24 -3.13 -3.75
CA ASN A 39 -23.06 -4.13 -4.45
C ASN A 39 -22.74 -4.25 -5.95
N THR A 40 -21.51 -3.93 -6.34
CA THR A 40 -21.01 -4.13 -7.71
C THR A 40 -20.32 -5.49 -7.85
N ILE A 41 -20.23 -5.99 -9.07
CA ILE A 41 -19.43 -7.19 -9.35
C ILE A 41 -17.99 -7.00 -8.86
N TYR A 42 -17.41 -5.82 -9.13
CA TYR A 42 -16.10 -5.42 -8.63
C TYR A 42 -15.97 -5.64 -7.11
N SER A 43 -16.87 -5.06 -6.30
CA SER A 43 -16.79 -5.20 -4.84
C SER A 43 -16.92 -6.64 -4.35
N GLN A 44 -17.75 -7.44 -5.02
CA GLN A 44 -17.97 -8.85 -4.67
C GLN A 44 -16.75 -9.70 -5.04
N VAL A 45 -16.14 -9.46 -6.20
CA VAL A 45 -14.89 -10.13 -6.61
C VAL A 45 -13.79 -9.88 -5.61
N ILE A 46 -13.57 -8.61 -5.22
CA ILE A 46 -12.54 -8.28 -4.23
C ILE A 46 -12.84 -8.95 -2.88
N THR A 47 -14.11 -8.98 -2.47
CA THR A 47 -14.52 -9.68 -1.23
C THR A 47 -14.19 -11.18 -1.27
N HIS A 48 -14.44 -11.85 -2.41
CA HIS A 48 -14.09 -13.26 -2.58
C HIS A 48 -12.58 -13.47 -2.64
N MET A 49 -11.84 -12.62 -3.36
CA MET A 49 -10.38 -12.70 -3.42
C MET A 49 -9.72 -12.50 -2.05
N ARG A 50 -10.25 -11.57 -1.24
CA ARG A 50 -9.79 -11.32 0.14
C ARG A 50 -9.96 -12.51 1.09
N LYS A 51 -10.91 -13.40 0.79
CA LYS A 51 -11.19 -14.60 1.57
C LYS A 51 -10.42 -15.82 1.07
N ASP A 52 -9.74 -15.70 -0.06
CA ASP A 52 -9.02 -16.82 -0.69
C ASP A 52 -7.57 -16.87 -0.20
N PRO A 53 -7.18 -17.88 0.60
CA PRO A 53 -5.83 -17.99 1.12
C PRO A 53 -4.77 -18.10 0.02
N GLU A 54 -5.10 -18.71 -1.13
CA GLU A 54 -4.14 -18.88 -2.23
C GLU A 54 -3.73 -17.53 -2.83
N LEU A 55 -4.64 -16.56 -2.83
CA LEU A 55 -4.35 -15.22 -3.34
C LEU A 55 -3.59 -14.37 -2.32
N SER A 56 -3.82 -14.56 -1.01
CA SER A 56 -3.12 -13.80 0.03
C SER A 56 -1.74 -14.36 0.39
N ASN A 57 -1.53 -15.68 0.30
CA ASN A 57 -0.30 -16.35 0.79
C ASN A 57 0.99 -15.88 0.10
N GLY A 58 0.90 -15.36 -1.11
CA GLY A 58 2.03 -14.78 -1.84
C GLY A 58 2.31 -13.31 -1.53
N GLN A 59 1.38 -12.61 -0.86
CA GLN A 59 1.41 -11.16 -0.68
C GLN A 59 1.75 -10.76 0.76
N ILE A 60 2.16 -9.51 0.98
CA ILE A 60 2.40 -8.97 2.33
C ILE A 60 1.07 -8.49 2.90
N MET A 61 0.19 -9.44 3.21
CA MET A 61 -1.16 -9.18 3.73
C MET A 61 -1.72 -10.40 4.45
N GLN A 62 -2.52 -10.17 5.50
CA GLN A 62 -3.37 -11.21 6.10
C GLN A 62 -4.85 -10.86 5.87
N GLY A 63 -5.73 -11.40 6.70
CA GLY A 63 -7.16 -11.05 6.76
C GLY A 63 -7.40 -9.56 7.07
N LEU A 64 -8.68 -9.18 7.13
CA LEU A 64 -9.04 -7.78 7.42
C LEU A 64 -8.65 -7.38 8.85
N GLY A 65 -8.41 -6.08 9.03
CA GLY A 65 -8.00 -5.49 10.30
C GLY A 65 -6.51 -5.63 10.57
N LEU A 66 -6.12 -5.29 11.80
CA LEU A 66 -4.74 -5.37 12.25
C LEU A 66 -4.44 -6.81 12.70
N LYS A 67 -3.42 -7.43 12.10
CA LYS A 67 -3.02 -8.82 12.38
C LYS A 67 -1.53 -8.88 12.62
N ARG A 68 -1.12 -9.53 13.72
CA ARG A 68 0.30 -9.75 14.01
C ARG A 68 0.89 -10.75 13.03
N ILE A 69 2.12 -10.51 12.62
CA ILE A 69 2.95 -11.47 11.92
C ILE A 69 3.66 -12.33 12.97
N ASP A 70 3.29 -13.60 12.98
CA ASP A 70 3.74 -14.62 13.94
C ASP A 70 4.00 -15.96 13.22
N GLU A 71 4.32 -17.00 13.99
CA GLU A 71 4.57 -18.35 13.47
C GLU A 71 3.37 -18.97 12.74
N LYS A 72 2.15 -18.47 12.99
CA LYS A 72 0.91 -18.93 12.34
C LYS A 72 0.64 -18.19 11.03
N SER A 73 1.37 -17.11 10.77
CA SER A 73 1.27 -16.36 9.52
C SER A 73 1.81 -17.18 8.36
N HIS A 74 1.34 -16.93 7.14
CA HIS A 74 1.80 -17.71 5.98
C HIS A 74 3.29 -17.44 5.67
N ARG A 75 3.93 -18.40 4.98
CA ARG A 75 5.39 -18.45 4.78
C ARG A 75 5.99 -17.14 4.27
N THR A 76 5.38 -16.47 3.29
CA THR A 76 5.87 -15.18 2.76
C THR A 76 6.03 -14.11 3.85
N LEU A 77 5.10 -13.99 4.80
CA LEU A 77 5.20 -13.01 5.90
C LEU A 77 6.28 -13.38 6.91
N GLN A 78 6.42 -14.68 7.21
CA GLN A 78 7.52 -15.17 8.04
C GLN A 78 8.89 -14.87 7.39
N GLY A 79 8.99 -15.06 6.08
CA GLY A 79 10.20 -14.71 5.32
C GLY A 79 10.50 -13.22 5.38
N LEU A 80 9.49 -12.36 5.20
CA LEU A 80 9.66 -10.91 5.34
C LEU A 80 10.13 -10.51 6.74
N LYS A 81 9.54 -11.11 7.79
CA LYS A 81 9.95 -10.89 9.19
C LYS A 81 11.43 -11.24 9.38
N ASN A 82 11.85 -12.43 8.98
CA ASN A 82 13.24 -12.88 9.15
C ASN A 82 14.22 -12.03 8.33
N ILE A 83 13.83 -11.54 7.15
CA ILE A 83 14.62 -10.61 6.34
C ILE A 83 14.81 -9.26 7.07
N TYR A 84 13.78 -8.77 7.77
CA TYR A 84 13.86 -7.52 8.53
C TYR A 84 14.77 -7.68 9.76
N GLU A 85 14.60 -8.78 10.50
CA GLU A 85 15.44 -9.11 11.66
C GLU A 85 16.91 -9.24 11.26
N TYR A 86 17.20 -10.01 10.20
CA TYR A 86 18.56 -10.15 9.67
C TYR A 86 19.17 -8.78 9.29
N GLN A 87 18.41 -7.89 8.65
CA GLN A 87 18.93 -6.55 8.32
C GLN A 87 19.20 -5.68 9.55
N TYR A 88 18.36 -5.77 10.59
CA TYR A 88 18.60 -5.04 11.83
C TYR A 88 19.88 -5.48 12.52
N GLU A 89 20.22 -6.76 12.46
CA GLU A 89 21.50 -7.28 12.94
C GLU A 89 22.68 -6.69 12.16
N LEU A 90 22.58 -6.56 10.83
CA LEU A 90 23.66 -6.02 9.99
C LEU A 90 24.16 -4.64 10.41
N PHE A 91 23.27 -3.77 10.90
CA PHE A 91 23.62 -2.43 11.37
C PHE A 91 23.51 -2.27 12.89
N GLY A 92 23.56 -3.38 13.62
CA GLY A 92 23.67 -3.40 15.09
C GLY A 92 22.45 -2.83 15.82
N LYS A 93 21.28 -2.77 15.17
CA LYS A 93 20.05 -2.30 15.82
C LYS A 93 19.47 -3.42 16.66
N LYS A 94 19.76 -3.39 17.97
CA LYS A 94 19.11 -4.27 18.96
C LYS A 94 17.76 -3.68 19.34
N LEU A 95 16.69 -4.38 19.00
CA LEU A 95 15.34 -4.12 19.49
C LEU A 95 15.06 -5.06 20.66
N ASP A 96 14.42 -4.55 21.71
CA ASP A 96 13.96 -5.41 22.80
C ASP A 96 12.83 -6.30 22.30
N ASP A 97 11.92 -5.74 21.50
CA ASP A 97 10.95 -6.48 20.70
C ASP A 97 10.67 -5.77 19.37
N HIS A 98 10.49 -6.57 18.32
CA HIS A 98 9.95 -6.09 17.05
C HIS A 98 8.57 -6.69 16.80
N TYR A 99 7.53 -5.86 16.89
CA TYR A 99 6.16 -6.27 16.63
C TYR A 99 5.78 -5.94 15.19
N LEU A 100 5.81 -6.94 14.31
CA LEU A 100 5.37 -6.77 12.93
C LEU A 100 3.89 -7.12 12.77
N TYR A 101 3.16 -6.31 12.02
CA TYR A 101 1.74 -6.48 11.73
C TYR A 101 1.46 -6.26 10.25
N THR A 102 0.35 -6.81 9.77
CA THR A 102 -0.32 -6.34 8.56
C THR A 102 -1.63 -5.65 8.94
N PHE A 103 -2.00 -4.61 8.19
CA PHE A 103 -3.35 -4.07 8.21
C PHE A 103 -4.03 -4.40 6.88
N GLY A 104 -5.00 -5.31 6.94
CA GLY A 104 -5.81 -5.69 5.80
C GLY A 104 -7.05 -4.80 5.66
N TRP A 105 -7.22 -4.15 4.52
CA TRP A 105 -8.42 -3.37 4.20
C TRP A 105 -9.15 -3.95 2.99
N ASN A 106 -10.35 -3.42 2.71
CA ASN A 106 -11.20 -3.94 1.64
C ASN A 106 -10.58 -3.89 0.23
N GLY A 107 -9.55 -3.07 -0.02
CA GLY A 107 -8.83 -2.98 -1.30
C GLY A 107 -9.61 -2.31 -2.44
N LEU A 108 -10.73 -1.64 -2.15
CA LEU A 108 -11.60 -1.01 -3.15
C LEU A 108 -11.06 0.37 -3.57
N LEU A 109 -11.15 0.67 -4.87
CA LEU A 109 -10.77 1.96 -5.46
C LEU A 109 -11.78 3.09 -5.18
N SER A 110 -12.38 3.15 -4.00
CA SER A 110 -13.35 4.17 -3.59
C SER A 110 -12.78 5.08 -2.52
N TRP A 111 -12.97 6.40 -2.66
CA TRP A 111 -12.47 7.37 -1.69
C TRP A 111 -13.19 7.22 -0.34
N SER A 112 -14.53 7.14 -0.34
CA SER A 112 -15.27 6.97 0.92
C SER A 112 -14.95 5.65 1.60
N LYS A 113 -14.69 4.58 0.84
CA LYS A 113 -14.23 3.30 1.40
C LYS A 113 -12.84 3.43 2.01
N ARG A 114 -11.89 4.09 1.35
CA ARG A 114 -10.56 4.32 1.93
C ARG A 114 -10.64 5.10 3.25
N TYR A 115 -11.48 6.14 3.31
CA TYR A 115 -11.69 6.88 4.56
C TYR A 115 -12.28 5.99 5.67
N LYS A 116 -13.34 5.21 5.39
CA LYS A 116 -13.94 4.27 6.36
C LYS A 116 -12.94 3.22 6.85
N GLU A 117 -12.08 2.71 5.97
CA GLU A 117 -11.02 1.77 6.34
C GLU A 117 -9.93 2.45 7.19
N SER A 118 -9.75 3.76 7.06
CA SER A 118 -8.86 4.56 7.92
C SER A 118 -9.44 4.73 9.32
N GLU A 119 -10.76 4.91 9.44
CA GLU A 119 -11.46 4.89 10.74
C GLU A 119 -11.28 3.54 11.43
N PHE A 120 -11.48 2.45 10.69
CA PHE A 120 -11.26 1.10 11.20
C PHE A 120 -9.80 0.87 11.60
N PHE A 121 -8.83 1.31 10.79
CA PHE A 121 -7.42 1.18 11.10
C PHE A 121 -7.06 1.93 12.39
N TYR A 122 -7.50 3.18 12.51
CA TYR A 122 -7.25 4.00 13.69
C TYR A 122 -7.77 3.36 14.99
N GLU A 123 -8.97 2.77 14.95
CA GLU A 123 -9.53 2.08 16.12
C GLU A 123 -8.80 0.77 16.45
N GLU A 124 -8.43 -0.04 15.46
CA GLU A 124 -7.66 -1.27 15.70
C GLU A 124 -6.25 -0.97 16.22
N LEU A 125 -5.63 0.13 15.76
CA LEU A 125 -4.34 0.58 16.24
C LEU A 125 -4.42 1.00 17.71
N HIS A 126 -5.43 1.79 18.11
CA HIS A 126 -5.65 2.13 19.52
C HIS A 126 -5.85 0.90 20.40
N LYS A 127 -6.71 -0.05 19.98
CA LYS A 127 -6.95 -1.29 20.73
C LYS A 127 -5.66 -2.08 20.94
N GLU A 128 -4.85 -2.25 19.90
CA GLU A 128 -3.63 -3.04 19.99
C GLU A 128 -2.57 -2.35 20.83
N LEU A 129 -2.44 -1.04 20.69
CA LEU A 129 -1.55 -0.28 21.53
C LEU A 129 -2.01 -0.38 22.99
N ASP A 130 -3.30 -0.30 23.30
CA ASP A 130 -3.84 -0.42 24.67
C ASP A 130 -3.53 -1.79 25.25
N ARG A 131 -3.66 -2.84 24.45
CA ARG A 131 -3.22 -4.19 24.80
C ARG A 131 -1.71 -4.27 25.06
N LEU A 132 -0.86 -3.57 24.32
CA LEU A 132 0.59 -3.53 24.57
C LEU A 132 0.91 -2.74 25.85
N ALA A 133 0.18 -1.67 26.14
CA ALA A 133 0.37 -0.88 27.35
C ALA A 133 0.05 -1.68 28.62
N THR A 134 -0.92 -2.60 28.60
CA THR A 134 -1.17 -3.49 29.76
C THR A 134 -0.01 -4.46 30.03
N LEU A 135 0.89 -4.65 29.05
CA LEU A 135 2.13 -5.42 29.18
C LEU A 135 3.35 -4.53 29.50
N GLY A 136 3.16 -3.23 29.71
CA GLY A 136 4.24 -2.26 29.91
C GLY A 136 5.02 -1.91 28.63
N VAL A 137 4.48 -2.24 27.45
CA VAL A 137 5.14 -2.04 26.15
C VAL A 137 4.60 -0.78 25.48
N TYR A 138 5.51 0.15 25.14
CA TYR A 138 5.20 1.43 24.49
C TYR A 138 6.04 1.58 23.22
N PRO A 139 5.63 0.99 22.10
CA PRO A 139 6.47 0.93 20.91
C PRO A 139 6.46 2.25 20.13
N SER A 140 7.58 2.53 19.46
CA SER A 140 7.58 3.47 18.32
C SER A 140 6.80 2.88 17.15
N ILE A 141 6.03 3.71 16.43
CA ILE A 141 5.11 3.25 15.39
C ILE A 141 5.66 3.57 14.01
N ARG A 142 5.88 2.52 13.22
CA ARG A 142 6.17 2.60 11.79
C ARG A 142 5.02 2.03 10.98
N ILE A 143 4.53 2.78 10.01
CA ILE A 143 3.58 2.31 9.02
C ILE A 143 4.29 2.24 7.66
N ILE A 144 4.28 1.07 7.02
CA ILE A 144 4.81 0.85 5.68
C ILE A 144 3.62 0.57 4.77
N THR A 145 3.41 1.42 3.78
CA THR A 145 2.24 1.35 2.91
C THR A 145 2.65 1.10 1.47
N PHE A 146 1.72 0.54 0.70
CA PHE A 146 1.89 0.34 -0.73
C PHE A 146 0.67 0.82 -1.50
N SER A 147 0.89 1.51 -2.63
CA SER A 147 -0.17 1.94 -3.53
C SER A 147 -1.26 2.73 -2.78
N HIS A 148 -2.55 2.43 -2.97
CA HIS A 148 -3.63 3.11 -2.23
C HIS A 148 -3.68 2.82 -0.72
N GLY A 149 -2.91 1.85 -0.21
CA GLY A 149 -2.73 1.69 1.24
C GLY A 149 -2.12 2.94 1.88
N GLY A 150 -1.33 3.72 1.13
CA GLY A 150 -0.80 5.01 1.58
C GLY A 150 -1.90 6.04 1.79
N ASN A 151 -2.91 6.07 0.91
CA ASN A 151 -4.05 6.97 1.05
C ASN A 151 -4.94 6.59 2.25
N VAL A 152 -5.04 5.30 2.58
CA VAL A 152 -5.67 4.85 3.84
C VAL A 152 -4.87 5.37 5.04
N ALA A 153 -3.55 5.20 5.04
CA ALA A 153 -2.72 5.70 6.16
C ALA A 153 -2.78 7.23 6.31
N LEU A 154 -2.70 7.99 5.21
CA LEU A 154 -2.78 9.46 5.24
C LEU A 154 -4.11 9.95 5.83
N ASN A 155 -5.23 9.31 5.48
CA ASN A 155 -6.55 9.64 6.00
C ASN A 155 -6.69 9.42 7.52
N ILE A 156 -5.83 8.62 8.16
CA ILE A 156 -5.83 8.47 9.63
C ILE A 156 -5.61 9.81 10.33
N SER A 157 -4.81 10.72 9.74
CA SER A 157 -4.62 12.07 10.31
C SER A 157 -5.94 12.83 10.42
N ILE A 158 -6.79 12.76 9.39
CA ILE A 158 -8.13 13.37 9.37
C ILE A 158 -9.03 12.71 10.41
N VAL A 159 -8.97 11.37 10.52
CA VAL A 159 -9.74 10.62 11.52
C VAL A 159 -9.36 11.05 12.93
N LYS A 160 -8.06 11.16 13.22
CA LYS A 160 -7.53 11.65 14.50
C LYS A 160 -8.04 13.06 14.82
N GLU A 161 -7.98 13.99 13.86
CA GLU A 161 -8.44 15.36 14.06
C GLU A 161 -9.93 15.44 14.44
N LYS A 162 -10.74 14.48 13.99
CA LYS A 162 -12.17 14.37 14.29
C LYS A 162 -12.49 13.50 15.51
N ASP A 163 -11.51 12.80 16.07
CA ASP A 163 -11.71 11.88 17.17
C ASP A 163 -11.89 12.66 18.49
N THR A 164 -13.12 12.68 18.99
CA THR A 164 -13.48 13.35 20.26
C THR A 164 -13.50 12.39 21.45
N LYS A 165 -13.24 11.10 21.23
CA LYS A 165 -13.26 10.10 22.30
C LYS A 165 -12.07 10.32 23.25
N PRO A 166 -12.26 10.20 24.57
CA PRO A 166 -11.13 10.20 25.49
C PRO A 166 -10.25 8.98 25.20
N ARG A 167 -8.96 9.21 24.91
CA ARG A 167 -7.96 8.17 24.68
C ARG A 167 -6.99 8.11 25.85
N ASN A 168 -6.53 6.91 26.20
CA ASN A 168 -5.56 6.70 27.26
C ASN A 168 -4.17 7.26 26.91
N ARG A 169 -3.91 7.49 25.62
CA ARG A 169 -2.69 8.11 25.12
C ARG A 169 -2.96 8.89 23.86
N ASP A 170 -2.06 9.82 23.58
CA ASP A 170 -1.99 10.42 22.27
C ASP A 170 -1.35 9.46 21.27
N LEU A 171 -1.98 9.27 20.11
CA LEU A 171 -1.45 8.46 19.02
C LEU A 171 -0.66 9.33 18.05
N ILE A 172 0.61 9.00 17.83
CA ILE A 172 1.48 9.63 16.85
C ILE A 172 2.24 8.53 16.09
N VAL A 173 2.38 8.67 14.78
CA VAL A 173 3.16 7.76 13.94
C VAL A 173 4.57 8.33 13.79
N ASP A 174 5.57 7.61 14.32
CA ASP A 174 6.97 8.03 14.23
C ASP A 174 7.47 8.02 12.79
N GLN A 175 7.09 7.02 12.01
CA GLN A 175 7.53 6.87 10.62
C GLN A 175 6.42 6.36 9.71
N LEU A 176 6.10 7.11 8.66
CA LEU A 176 5.28 6.66 7.54
C LEU A 176 6.16 6.45 6.31
N ILE A 177 6.25 5.22 5.81
CA ILE A 177 6.95 4.87 4.57
C ILE A 177 5.92 4.52 3.51
N MET A 178 5.93 5.24 2.41
CA MET A 178 4.97 5.14 1.32
C MET A 178 5.64 4.63 0.06
N LEU A 179 5.32 3.40 -0.36
CA LEU A 179 5.84 2.80 -1.60
C LEU A 179 4.80 2.91 -2.72
N ALA A 180 5.19 3.47 -3.87
CA ALA A 180 4.32 3.54 -5.05
C ALA A 180 2.94 4.18 -4.80
N VAL A 181 2.82 5.07 -3.80
CA VAL A 181 1.54 5.67 -3.41
C VAL A 181 1.15 6.75 -4.41
N PRO A 182 0.02 6.65 -5.12
CA PRO A 182 -0.41 7.74 -5.99
C PRO A 182 -0.71 8.97 -5.14
N VAL A 183 -0.08 10.10 -5.47
CA VAL A 183 -0.31 11.37 -4.76
C VAL A 183 -1.63 11.96 -5.28
N GLN A 184 -2.68 11.79 -4.48
CA GLN A 184 -4.03 12.25 -4.80
C GLN A 184 -4.28 13.64 -4.18
N ALA A 185 -5.12 14.46 -4.83
CA ALA A 185 -5.43 15.80 -4.32
C ALA A 185 -6.19 15.78 -2.99
N GLU A 186 -6.92 14.69 -2.73
CA GLU A 186 -7.72 14.50 -1.52
C GLU A 186 -6.86 14.24 -0.28
N THR A 187 -5.61 13.80 -0.47
CA THR A 187 -4.72 13.33 0.60
C THR A 187 -3.34 14.02 0.59
N ASP A 188 -3.05 14.91 -0.37
CA ASP A 188 -1.72 15.50 -0.52
C ASP A 188 -1.35 16.52 0.58
N GLN A 189 -2.34 17.09 1.27
CA GLN A 189 -2.14 18.00 2.38
C GLN A 189 -1.82 17.27 3.69
N GLN A 190 -2.21 16.00 3.82
CA GLN A 190 -2.14 15.22 5.04
C GLN A 190 -0.69 14.86 5.40
N ILE A 191 0.25 14.96 4.46
CA ILE A 191 1.68 14.82 4.76
C ILE A 191 2.22 15.95 5.66
N ALA A 192 1.50 17.07 5.77
CA ALA A 192 1.84 18.18 6.66
C ALA A 192 1.25 18.01 8.07
N SER A 193 0.44 16.97 8.31
CA SER A 193 -0.15 16.73 9.62
C SER A 193 0.95 16.40 10.66
N PRO A 194 0.91 16.98 11.87
CA PRO A 194 1.84 16.63 12.96
C PRO A 194 1.65 15.19 13.47
N PHE A 195 0.60 14.49 13.00
CA PHE A 195 0.40 13.07 13.27
C PHE A 195 1.56 12.18 12.79
N PHE A 196 2.28 12.60 11.75
CA PHE A 196 3.43 11.88 11.20
C PHE A 196 4.74 12.61 11.52
N LYS A 197 5.59 12.06 12.39
CA LYS A 197 6.88 12.71 12.74
C LYS A 197 7.84 12.72 11.56
N LYS A 198 7.91 11.63 10.79
CA LYS A 198 8.75 11.50 9.59
C LYS A 198 8.02 10.74 8.49
N ILE A 199 8.13 11.21 7.26
CA ILE A 199 7.54 10.57 6.08
C ILE A 199 8.64 10.27 5.06
N TYR A 200 8.65 9.05 4.53
CA TYR A 200 9.45 8.64 3.39
C TYR A 200 8.53 8.29 2.23
N HIS A 201 8.58 9.06 1.14
CA HIS A 201 7.79 8.81 -0.07
C HIS A 201 8.64 8.21 -1.18
N CYS A 202 8.55 6.90 -1.36
CA CYS A 202 9.34 6.12 -2.30
C CYS A 202 8.59 5.90 -3.62
N TYR A 203 9.21 6.23 -4.74
CA TYR A 203 8.64 6.09 -6.08
C TYR A 203 9.68 5.60 -7.10
N SER A 204 9.23 5.21 -8.30
CA SER A 204 10.08 4.82 -9.43
C SER A 204 9.56 5.42 -10.73
N ASN A 205 10.45 5.66 -11.68
CA ASN A 205 10.06 6.10 -13.02
C ASN A 205 9.51 4.98 -13.90
N GLU A 206 9.82 3.70 -13.59
CA GLU A 206 9.22 2.54 -14.27
C GLU A 206 7.86 2.12 -13.66
N ASP A 207 7.40 2.80 -12.60
CA ASP A 207 6.03 2.66 -12.11
C ASP A 207 5.07 3.60 -12.86
N ASN A 208 4.35 3.02 -13.81
CA ASN A 208 3.31 3.71 -14.57
C ASN A 208 1.94 3.66 -13.86
N ILE A 209 1.71 2.71 -12.95
CA ILE A 209 0.42 2.56 -12.26
C ILE A 209 0.19 3.75 -11.34
N GLN A 210 1.23 4.20 -10.64
CA GLN A 210 1.17 5.33 -9.71
C GLN A 210 0.64 6.61 -10.35
N THR A 211 0.90 6.86 -11.65
CA THR A 211 0.46 8.05 -12.39
C THR A 211 -0.80 7.84 -13.23
N MET A 212 -1.17 6.58 -13.48
CA MET A 212 -2.40 6.21 -14.21
C MET A 212 -3.63 6.21 -13.32
N ASP A 213 -3.51 6.53 -12.04
CA ASP A 213 -4.63 6.65 -11.13
C ASP A 213 -5.47 7.89 -11.47
N PHE A 214 -6.58 7.65 -12.17
CA PHE A 214 -7.63 8.63 -12.50
C PHE A 214 -8.80 8.61 -11.50
N PHE A 215 -8.64 7.94 -10.36
CA PHE A 215 -9.67 7.79 -9.34
C PHE A 215 -9.62 8.89 -8.27
N SER A 216 -8.97 10.02 -8.58
CA SER A 216 -9.04 11.25 -7.78
C SER A 216 -10.21 12.10 -8.29
N SER A 217 -10.98 12.64 -7.35
CA SER A 217 -12.16 13.47 -7.57
C SER A 217 -11.82 14.89 -8.02
N GLN A 218 -10.62 15.40 -7.72
CA GLN A 218 -10.24 16.80 -8.00
C GLN A 218 -9.17 16.97 -9.09
N ARG A 219 -8.47 15.90 -9.45
CA ARG A 219 -7.49 15.87 -10.56
C ARG A 219 -7.70 14.63 -11.42
N LEU A 220 -7.62 14.79 -12.74
CA LEU A 220 -7.77 13.68 -13.71
C LEU A 220 -6.69 12.61 -13.58
N PHE A 221 -5.51 12.97 -13.04
CA PHE A 221 -4.41 12.04 -12.79
C PHE A 221 -3.68 12.39 -11.49
N SER A 222 -3.21 11.37 -10.79
CA SER A 222 -2.33 11.47 -9.63
C SER A 222 -0.92 11.95 -10.02
N ASN A 223 -0.22 12.54 -9.05
CA ASN A 223 1.21 12.79 -9.18
C ASN A 223 2.02 11.58 -8.69
N ARG A 224 3.23 11.42 -9.24
CA ARG A 224 4.20 10.41 -8.78
C ARG A 224 4.84 10.78 -7.43
N PHE A 225 5.01 12.07 -7.20
CA PHE A 225 5.69 12.62 -6.02
C PHE A 225 5.09 14.00 -5.71
N PHE A 226 5.24 14.45 -4.46
CA PHE A 226 4.74 15.72 -3.98
C PHE A 226 5.55 16.87 -4.60
N LYS A 227 4.84 17.79 -5.24
CA LYS A 227 5.43 18.95 -5.90
C LYS A 227 5.06 20.21 -5.13
N LYS A 228 6.00 21.15 -5.05
CA LYS A 228 5.69 22.53 -4.63
C LYS A 228 4.69 23.13 -5.62
N SER A 229 3.63 23.75 -5.10
CA SER A 229 2.67 24.53 -5.89
C SER A 229 2.36 25.85 -5.18
N TYR A 230 1.56 26.71 -5.81
CA TYR A 230 1.16 27.97 -5.18
C TYR A 230 0.43 27.68 -3.86
N GLY A 231 0.90 28.27 -2.75
CA GLY A 231 0.35 28.03 -1.42
C GLY A 231 0.70 26.67 -0.78
N TYR A 232 1.53 25.83 -1.42
CA TYR A 232 1.89 24.51 -0.88
C TYR A 232 3.38 24.22 -1.05
N THR A 233 4.03 23.95 0.07
CA THR A 233 5.41 23.48 0.13
C THR A 233 5.45 22.09 0.71
N VAL A 234 6.27 21.22 0.13
CA VAL A 234 6.53 19.88 0.71
C VAL A 234 7.17 20.08 2.08
N PRO A 235 6.58 19.56 3.17
CA PRO A 235 7.08 19.74 4.52
C PRO A 235 8.48 19.12 4.73
N GLU A 236 9.26 19.67 5.67
CA GLU A 236 10.64 19.23 5.93
C GLU A 236 10.76 17.82 6.51
N ASN A 237 9.71 17.34 7.18
CA ASN A 237 9.64 15.96 7.67
C ASN A 237 9.42 14.94 6.52
N VAL A 238 9.22 15.38 5.27
CA VAL A 238 9.02 14.51 4.11
C VAL A 238 10.30 14.36 3.31
N THR A 239 10.80 13.13 3.22
CA THR A 239 11.90 12.75 2.32
C THR A 239 11.36 11.95 1.15
N GLN A 240 11.46 12.49 -0.06
CA GLN A 240 11.05 11.82 -1.30
C GLN A 240 12.22 11.03 -1.88
N ILE A 241 12.01 9.75 -2.18
CA ILE A 241 13.06 8.81 -2.59
C ILE A 241 12.69 8.24 -3.95
N GLN A 242 13.45 8.61 -4.98
CA GLN A 242 13.42 7.91 -6.25
C GLN A 242 14.25 6.64 -6.15
N LEU A 243 13.59 5.49 -6.23
CA LEU A 243 14.21 4.18 -6.22
C LEU A 243 14.68 3.81 -7.63
N ARG A 244 15.95 3.41 -7.74
CA ARG A 244 16.55 2.93 -8.97
C ARG A 244 17.40 1.69 -8.70
N VAL A 245 17.46 0.78 -9.66
CA VAL A 245 18.29 -0.40 -9.56
C VAL A 245 19.12 -0.57 -10.82
N THR A 246 20.43 -0.58 -10.65
CA THR A 246 21.39 -0.79 -11.72
C THR A 246 21.48 -2.28 -12.04
N LYS A 247 21.11 -2.67 -13.27
CA LYS A 247 21.25 -4.05 -13.78
C LYS A 247 22.67 -4.34 -14.27
N ARG A 248 23.37 -3.32 -14.78
CA ARG A 248 24.69 -3.47 -15.39
C ARG A 248 25.48 -2.18 -15.28
N VAL A 249 26.77 -2.33 -14.99
CA VAL A 249 27.74 -1.24 -14.99
C VAL A 249 28.58 -1.35 -16.27
N ALA A 250 28.50 -0.33 -17.13
CA ALA A 250 29.27 -0.23 -18.38
C ALA A 250 30.39 0.82 -18.27
N GLY A 251 31.41 0.71 -19.14
CA GLY A 251 32.53 1.65 -19.19
C GLY A 251 33.71 1.31 -18.25
N LYS A 252 33.80 0.08 -17.74
CA LYS A 252 34.82 -0.35 -16.77
C LYS A 252 36.26 -0.39 -17.30
N LYS A 253 36.48 -0.36 -18.62
CA LYS A 253 37.77 -0.70 -19.26
C LYS A 253 38.98 0.09 -18.75
N ASN A 254 38.79 1.28 -18.18
CA ASN A 254 39.86 2.16 -17.70
C ASN A 254 39.59 2.72 -16.30
N VAL A 255 38.84 2.00 -15.46
CA VAL A 255 38.55 2.43 -14.09
C VAL A 255 39.22 1.47 -13.12
N CYS A 256 40.15 1.99 -12.31
CA CYS A 256 40.72 1.25 -11.20
C CYS A 256 39.62 1.05 -10.15
N ILE A 257 39.35 -0.20 -9.79
CA ILE A 257 38.37 -0.57 -8.77
C ILE A 257 39.17 -0.91 -7.53
N ASP A 258 38.89 -0.22 -6.43
CA ASP A 258 39.34 -0.60 -5.10
C ASP A 258 38.55 -1.85 -4.67
N PRO A 259 39.20 -3.03 -4.52
CA PRO A 259 38.52 -4.27 -4.11
C PRO A 259 37.88 -4.16 -2.72
N ASP A 260 38.43 -3.33 -1.83
CA ASP A 260 37.92 -3.14 -0.47
C ASP A 260 36.75 -2.14 -0.44
N LYS A 261 36.63 -1.31 -1.49
CA LYS A 261 35.58 -0.29 -1.62
C LYS A 261 34.95 -0.32 -3.02
N PRO A 262 34.33 -1.44 -3.43
CA PRO A 262 33.81 -1.62 -4.78
C PRO A 262 32.71 -0.59 -5.14
N HIS A 263 32.00 -0.07 -4.13
CA HIS A 263 30.94 0.93 -4.32
C HIS A 263 31.47 2.25 -4.91
N THR A 264 32.75 2.60 -4.69
CA THR A 264 33.36 3.84 -5.22
C THR A 264 33.33 3.92 -6.74
N LEU A 265 33.27 2.76 -7.43
CA LEU A 265 33.06 2.65 -8.87
C LEU A 265 31.82 3.42 -9.34
N LEU A 266 30.77 3.50 -8.52
CA LEU A 266 29.51 4.16 -8.88
C LEU A 266 29.67 5.68 -9.05
N ALA A 267 30.65 6.28 -8.39
CA ALA A 267 30.97 7.70 -8.51
C ALA A 267 32.01 8.00 -9.60
N ALA A 268 32.65 6.97 -10.17
CA ALA A 268 33.75 7.16 -11.11
C ALA A 268 33.29 7.85 -12.41
N LYS A 269 34.15 8.76 -12.92
CA LYS A 269 33.95 9.38 -14.23
C LYS A 269 33.94 8.30 -15.30
N ARG A 270 33.10 8.47 -16.34
CA ARG A 270 32.94 7.55 -17.50
C ARG A 270 32.21 6.22 -17.21
N ILE A 271 31.81 5.96 -15.97
CA ILE A 271 30.91 4.85 -15.67
C ILE A 271 29.49 5.19 -16.11
N ARG A 272 28.88 4.27 -16.87
CA ARG A 272 27.47 4.33 -17.24
C ARG A 272 26.72 3.25 -16.50
N LEU A 273 25.74 3.67 -15.71
CA LEU A 273 24.81 2.77 -15.04
C LEU A 273 23.64 2.49 -15.98
N GLU A 274 23.41 1.22 -16.29
CA GLU A 274 22.23 0.77 -17.02
C GLU A 274 21.22 0.26 -16.02
N HIS A 275 20.01 0.80 -16.08
CA HIS A 275 18.99 0.57 -15.07
C HIS A 275 17.96 -0.47 -15.47
N LYS A 276 17.34 -1.04 -14.44
CA LYS A 276 16.05 -1.70 -14.50
C LYS A 276 15.32 -1.35 -13.21
N ASP A 277 14.64 -0.20 -13.24
CA ASP A 277 14.03 0.37 -12.05
C ASP A 277 12.78 -0.46 -11.66
N PRO A 278 12.39 -0.50 -10.37
CA PRO A 278 11.25 -1.32 -9.94
C PRO A 278 9.95 -0.78 -10.55
N SER A 279 9.10 -1.66 -11.08
CA SER A 279 7.72 -1.30 -11.41
C SER A 279 6.86 -1.33 -10.14
N HIS A 280 5.55 -1.05 -10.30
CA HIS A 280 4.58 -1.15 -9.20
C HIS A 280 4.69 -2.49 -8.45
N THR A 281 4.90 -3.58 -9.19
CA THR A 281 5.01 -4.93 -8.65
C THR A 281 6.26 -5.11 -7.78
N GLU A 282 7.45 -4.82 -8.30
CA GLU A 282 8.72 -5.07 -7.60
C GLU A 282 8.93 -4.16 -6.38
N MET A 283 8.12 -3.13 -6.19
CA MET A 283 8.20 -2.34 -4.96
C MET A 283 7.74 -3.12 -3.73
N PHE A 284 6.75 -4.02 -3.86
CA PHE A 284 6.08 -4.60 -2.70
C PHE A 284 5.90 -6.13 -2.76
N HIS A 285 5.86 -6.70 -3.95
CA HIS A 285 5.50 -8.10 -4.13
C HIS A 285 6.73 -8.97 -4.37
N PHE A 286 6.87 -10.06 -3.63
CA PHE A 286 7.82 -11.10 -4.02
C PHE A 286 7.48 -11.66 -5.40
N LYS A 287 8.45 -12.29 -6.07
CA LYS A 287 8.25 -12.88 -7.40
C LYS A 287 7.06 -13.84 -7.48
N TRP A 288 6.81 -14.58 -6.41
CA TRP A 288 5.70 -15.53 -6.33
C TRP A 288 4.38 -14.89 -5.87
N ALA A 289 4.26 -13.57 -5.76
CA ALA A 289 2.98 -12.95 -5.41
C ALA A 289 2.12 -12.63 -6.63
N THR A 290 2.73 -12.44 -7.80
CA THR A 290 2.04 -11.92 -8.98
C THR A 290 2.74 -12.31 -10.28
N ASN A 291 1.94 -12.50 -11.33
CA ASN A 291 2.39 -12.80 -12.69
C ASN A 291 3.11 -11.64 -13.39
N TRP A 292 2.98 -10.41 -12.91
CA TRP A 292 3.61 -9.24 -13.52
C TRP A 292 5.01 -8.96 -12.99
N TYR A 293 5.54 -9.83 -12.13
CA TYR A 293 6.89 -9.67 -11.63
C TYR A 293 7.90 -9.83 -12.77
N ASN A 294 8.74 -8.81 -12.92
CA ASN A 294 9.76 -8.75 -13.94
C ASN A 294 10.90 -9.71 -13.60
N LYS A 295 10.96 -10.85 -14.30
CA LYS A 295 12.00 -11.87 -14.10
C LYS A 295 13.43 -11.32 -14.31
N LYS A 296 13.58 -10.21 -15.06
CA LYS A 296 14.87 -9.55 -15.31
C LYS A 296 15.17 -8.43 -14.30
N PHE A 297 14.34 -8.23 -13.28
CA PHE A 297 14.63 -7.27 -12.21
C PHE A 297 15.86 -7.71 -11.42
N PRO A 298 16.85 -6.84 -11.16
CA PRO A 298 18.12 -7.26 -10.57
C PRO A 298 18.03 -7.84 -9.16
N LEU A 299 16.96 -7.55 -8.42
CA LEU A 299 16.77 -8.05 -7.05
C LEU A 299 15.88 -9.30 -6.98
N ASN A 300 15.47 -9.86 -8.11
CA ASN A 300 14.61 -11.04 -8.18
C ASN A 300 15.11 -12.19 -7.26
N PRO A 301 14.29 -12.70 -6.30
CA PRO A 301 12.84 -12.51 -6.14
C PRO A 301 12.42 -11.46 -5.11
N LEU A 302 13.38 -10.72 -4.52
CA LEU A 302 13.16 -9.75 -3.46
C LEU A 302 12.50 -8.46 -4.00
N PRO A 303 11.40 -8.01 -3.38
CA PRO A 303 10.86 -6.68 -3.63
C PRO A 303 11.65 -5.61 -2.86
N ILE A 304 11.48 -4.34 -3.24
CA ILE A 304 12.10 -3.20 -2.53
C ILE A 304 11.67 -3.13 -1.07
N VAL A 305 10.40 -3.43 -0.76
CA VAL A 305 9.90 -3.46 0.63
C VAL A 305 10.73 -4.39 1.53
N ALA A 306 11.30 -5.47 0.98
CA ALA A 306 12.15 -6.38 1.72
C ALA A 306 13.49 -5.74 2.12
N LEU A 307 13.98 -4.75 1.38
CA LEU A 307 15.24 -4.05 1.64
C LEU A 307 15.07 -2.69 2.34
N LEU A 308 13.82 -2.29 2.64
CA LEU A 308 13.53 -0.98 3.23
C LEU A 308 14.33 -0.65 4.50
N PRO A 309 14.52 -1.58 5.48
CA PRO A 309 15.32 -1.30 6.67
C PRO A 309 16.70 -0.75 6.32
N THR A 310 17.43 -1.43 5.43
CA THR A 310 18.78 -1.03 5.03
C THR A 310 18.74 0.24 4.17
N ILE A 311 17.75 0.39 3.27
CA ILE A 311 17.62 1.59 2.42
C ILE A 311 17.44 2.85 3.29
N ILE A 312 16.50 2.81 4.23
CA ILE A 312 16.21 3.95 5.12
C ILE A 312 17.39 4.23 6.05
N HIS A 313 18.01 3.18 6.61
CA HIS A 313 19.24 3.34 7.40
C HIS A 313 20.33 4.06 6.59
N THR A 314 20.60 3.61 5.36
CA THR A 314 21.60 4.22 4.47
C THR A 314 21.29 5.68 4.16
N ILE A 315 20.03 6.01 3.86
CA ILE A 315 19.62 7.38 3.58
C ILE A 315 19.80 8.28 4.81
N ASN A 316 19.42 7.81 6.00
CA ASN A 316 19.60 8.58 7.23
C ASN A 316 21.07 8.79 7.58
N THR A 317 21.93 7.80 7.31
CA THR A 317 23.37 7.89 7.60
C THR A 317 24.09 8.84 6.65
N TYR A 318 23.75 8.84 5.36
CA TYR A 318 24.54 9.54 4.33
C TYR A 318 23.84 10.73 3.66
N SER A 319 22.56 10.99 3.95
CA SER A 319 21.76 12.03 3.28
C SER A 319 20.60 12.56 4.14
N SER A 320 20.80 12.68 5.46
CA SER A 320 19.78 13.16 6.41
C SER A 320 19.14 14.50 6.03
N ASP A 321 19.92 15.40 5.43
CA ASP A 321 19.52 16.80 5.20
C ASP A 321 18.81 17.01 3.85
N GLN A 322 18.51 15.93 3.12
CA GLN A 322 17.93 16.01 1.78
C GLN A 322 16.47 15.56 1.77
N ASN A 323 15.59 16.44 1.28
CA ASN A 323 14.15 16.15 1.16
C ASN A 323 13.78 15.46 -0.17
N HIS A 324 14.71 15.36 -1.13
CA HIS A 324 14.48 14.67 -2.41
C HIS A 324 15.75 14.01 -2.96
N ILE A 325 15.80 12.69 -2.86
CA ILE A 325 16.99 11.85 -3.08
C ILE A 325 16.70 10.82 -4.17
N VAL A 326 17.69 10.54 -5.01
CA VAL A 326 17.73 9.34 -5.86
C VAL A 326 18.60 8.30 -5.16
N PHE A 327 18.00 7.15 -4.83
CA PHE A 327 18.68 5.98 -4.29
C PHE A 327 18.88 4.96 -5.42
N ASP A 328 20.10 4.88 -5.95
CA ASP A 328 20.45 4.06 -7.11
C ASP A 328 21.31 2.86 -6.67
N TYR A 329 20.65 1.75 -6.35
CA TYR A 329 21.29 0.53 -5.84
C TYR A 329 21.95 -0.27 -6.98
N CYS A 330 23.20 -0.67 -6.79
CA CYS A 330 23.93 -1.55 -7.70
C CYS A 330 24.45 -2.80 -6.96
N PRO A 331 23.74 -3.94 -7.05
CA PRO A 331 24.17 -5.19 -6.40
C PRO A 331 25.60 -5.60 -6.78
N SER A 332 25.95 -5.49 -8.08
CA SER A 332 27.29 -5.87 -8.59
C SER A 332 28.44 -4.99 -8.10
N ALA A 333 28.15 -3.87 -7.42
CA ALA A 333 29.15 -2.99 -6.84
C ALA A 333 29.07 -2.95 -5.31
N SER A 334 28.23 -3.81 -4.70
CA SER A 334 28.00 -3.84 -3.25
C SER A 334 27.70 -2.47 -2.63
N GLY A 335 26.96 -1.63 -3.35
CA GLY A 335 26.80 -0.23 -2.98
C GLY A 335 25.63 0.47 -3.65
N ALA A 336 25.33 1.67 -3.16
CA ALA A 336 24.33 2.55 -3.72
C ALA A 336 24.95 3.91 -4.08
N LEU A 337 24.35 4.58 -5.05
CA LEU A 337 24.69 5.94 -5.42
C LEU A 337 23.56 6.87 -5.04
N LEU A 338 23.81 7.72 -4.04
CA LEU A 338 22.88 8.74 -3.58
C LEU A 338 23.07 10.02 -4.40
N LYS A 339 21.98 10.60 -4.90
CA LYS A 339 22.02 11.86 -5.68
C LYS A 339 20.92 12.79 -5.19
N GLN A 340 21.24 14.07 -5.03
CA GLN A 340 20.19 15.07 -4.82
C GLN A 340 19.44 15.31 -6.13
N HIS A 341 18.11 15.24 -6.11
CA HIS A 341 17.32 15.32 -7.34
C HIS A 341 17.51 16.65 -8.10
N SER A 342 17.73 17.76 -7.38
CA SER A 342 17.91 19.10 -7.97
C SER A 342 19.34 19.47 -8.37
N LYS A 343 20.37 18.79 -7.83
CA LYS A 343 21.78 19.17 -8.04
C LYS A 343 22.56 18.05 -8.71
N ARG A 344 22.89 18.21 -10.01
CA ARG A 344 23.62 17.22 -10.81
C ARG A 344 25.01 16.83 -10.25
N SER A 345 25.65 17.73 -9.49
CA SER A 345 27.02 17.56 -8.97
C SER A 345 27.10 16.75 -7.67
N ASN A 346 26.04 16.67 -6.88
CA ASN A 346 26.08 16.05 -5.56
C ASN A 346 25.74 14.57 -5.68
N LYS A 347 26.76 13.74 -5.90
CA LYS A 347 26.66 12.29 -5.91
C LYS A 347 27.57 11.70 -4.84
N CYS A 348 27.03 10.80 -4.04
CA CYS A 348 27.78 10.08 -3.02
C CYS A 348 27.61 8.58 -3.25
N ALA A 349 28.72 7.88 -3.53
CA ALA A 349 28.72 6.43 -3.57
C ALA A 349 28.93 5.91 -2.16
N VAL A 350 28.05 5.03 -1.69
CA VAL A 350 28.04 4.53 -0.32
C VAL A 350 28.01 3.00 -0.31
N PRO A 351 28.62 2.36 0.70
CA PRO A 351 28.43 0.93 0.90
C PRO A 351 26.95 0.65 1.20
N PHE A 352 26.46 -0.51 0.77
CA PHE A 352 25.08 -0.92 1.02
C PHE A 352 25.05 -2.39 1.47
N LEU A 353 24.64 -3.32 0.59
CA LEU A 353 24.70 -4.75 0.85
C LEU A 353 25.85 -5.35 0.04
N THR A 354 26.60 -6.25 0.65
CA THR A 354 27.59 -7.06 -0.08
C THR A 354 26.89 -8.06 -0.98
N GLU A 355 27.59 -8.58 -1.99
CA GLU A 355 27.07 -9.67 -2.83
C GLU A 355 26.67 -10.90 -2.00
N GLN A 356 27.47 -11.24 -0.99
CA GLN A 356 27.21 -12.34 -0.06
C GLN A 356 25.93 -12.09 0.75
N THR A 357 25.80 -10.91 1.37
CA THR A 357 24.60 -10.52 2.12
C THR A 357 23.35 -10.55 1.24
N HIS A 358 23.45 -10.06 0.00
CA HIS A 358 22.34 -10.11 -0.95
C HIS A 358 21.93 -11.55 -1.29
N LYS A 359 22.92 -12.44 -1.47
CA LYS A 359 22.67 -13.88 -1.68
C LYS A 359 22.02 -14.53 -0.46
N GLU A 360 22.44 -14.18 0.75
CA GLU A 360 21.84 -14.70 1.99
C GLU A 360 20.38 -14.28 2.13
N LEU A 361 20.07 -13.00 1.89
CA LEU A 361 18.69 -12.51 1.85
C LEU A 361 17.85 -13.22 0.78
N TRP A 362 18.46 -13.52 -0.37
CA TRP A 362 17.82 -14.25 -1.47
C TRP A 362 17.46 -15.69 -1.07
N GLU A 363 18.41 -16.43 -0.50
CA GLU A 363 18.19 -17.81 -0.04
C GLU A 363 17.18 -17.84 1.11
N LEU A 364 17.26 -16.87 2.03
CA LEU A 364 16.30 -16.71 3.11
C LEU A 364 14.89 -16.53 2.54
N ALA A 365 14.68 -15.58 1.62
CA ALA A 365 13.37 -15.38 0.99
C ALA A 365 12.85 -16.65 0.31
N LYS A 366 13.73 -17.35 -0.42
CA LYS A 366 13.38 -18.57 -1.15
C LYS A 366 12.96 -19.72 -0.21
N SER A 367 13.57 -19.84 0.96
CA SER A 367 13.18 -20.83 1.98
C SER A 367 11.74 -20.63 2.51
N PHE A 368 11.20 -19.41 2.33
CA PHE A 368 9.85 -19.02 2.72
C PHE A 368 8.88 -18.88 1.54
N GLN A 369 9.28 -19.33 0.34
CA GLN A 369 8.37 -19.39 -0.80
C GLN A 369 7.18 -20.33 -0.48
N PRO A 370 5.92 -19.94 -0.76
CA PRO A 370 4.77 -20.81 -0.59
C PRO A 370 4.88 -22.10 -1.42
N GLU A 371 4.51 -23.23 -0.80
CA GLU A 371 4.46 -24.53 -1.47
C GLU A 371 3.34 -24.55 -2.51
N ASN A 372 3.55 -25.28 -3.61
CA ASN A 372 2.55 -25.48 -4.67
C ASN A 372 1.98 -24.18 -5.30
N PHE A 373 2.75 -23.08 -5.23
CA PHE A 373 2.36 -21.82 -5.86
C PHE A 373 2.69 -21.84 -7.35
N SER A 374 1.69 -21.60 -8.19
CA SER A 374 1.84 -21.37 -9.63
C SER A 374 0.99 -20.18 -10.08
N LEU A 375 1.41 -19.54 -11.17
CA LEU A 375 0.65 -18.42 -11.75
C LEU A 375 -0.68 -18.88 -12.34
N GLU A 376 -0.72 -20.13 -12.81
CA GLU A 376 -1.89 -20.82 -13.32
C GLU A 376 -2.93 -20.96 -12.21
N ARG A 377 -2.52 -21.49 -11.04
CA ARG A 377 -3.38 -21.61 -9.87
C ARG A 377 -3.89 -20.25 -9.39
N GLN A 378 -3.05 -19.21 -9.39
CA GLN A 378 -3.49 -17.87 -9.03
C GLN A 378 -4.61 -17.38 -9.98
N LYS A 379 -4.45 -17.57 -11.30
CA LYS A 379 -5.48 -17.21 -12.28
C LYS A 379 -6.77 -18.00 -12.09
N GLU A 380 -6.68 -19.30 -11.81
CA GLU A 380 -7.84 -20.16 -11.52
C GLU A 380 -8.63 -19.65 -10.32
N HIS A 381 -7.95 -19.30 -9.23
CA HIS A 381 -8.58 -18.75 -8.03
C HIS A 381 -9.21 -17.36 -8.28
N MET A 382 -8.56 -16.51 -9.07
CA MET A 382 -9.16 -15.24 -9.51
C MET A 382 -10.42 -15.44 -10.36
N ALA A 383 -10.41 -16.41 -11.27
CA ALA A 383 -11.58 -16.75 -12.09
C ALA A 383 -12.71 -17.35 -11.23
N LEU A 384 -12.38 -18.18 -10.24
CA LEU A 384 -13.34 -18.74 -9.29
C LEU A 384 -13.99 -17.64 -8.45
N ALA A 385 -13.21 -16.66 -7.98
CA ALA A 385 -13.72 -15.49 -7.27
C ALA A 385 -14.68 -14.67 -8.14
N LEU A 386 -14.37 -14.49 -9.44
CA LEU A 386 -15.25 -13.85 -10.41
C LEU A 386 -16.57 -14.61 -10.58
N LYS A 387 -16.51 -15.92 -10.78
CA LYS A 387 -17.70 -16.76 -10.93
C LYS A 387 -18.60 -16.71 -9.69
N ARG A 388 -18.02 -16.80 -8.48
CA ARG A 388 -18.77 -16.68 -7.22
C ARG A 388 -19.45 -15.32 -7.08
N ALA A 389 -18.73 -14.25 -7.40
CA ALA A 389 -19.26 -12.89 -7.36
C ALA A 389 -20.45 -12.69 -8.33
N GLN A 390 -20.38 -13.28 -9.53
CA GLN A 390 -21.49 -13.26 -10.49
C GLN A 390 -22.73 -13.99 -9.95
N THR A 391 -22.53 -15.20 -9.40
CA THR A 391 -23.62 -15.99 -8.78
C THR A 391 -24.29 -15.24 -7.63
N ASP A 392 -23.52 -14.60 -6.74
CA ASP A 392 -24.07 -13.86 -5.59
C ASP A 392 -24.89 -12.63 -6.04
N LEU A 393 -24.45 -11.95 -7.10
CA LEU A 393 -25.15 -10.81 -7.66
C LEU A 393 -26.48 -11.22 -8.32
N GLU A 394 -26.51 -12.36 -9.01
CA GLU A 394 -27.73 -12.93 -9.60
C GLU A 394 -28.75 -13.33 -8.54
N LYS A 395 -28.31 -14.00 -7.47
CA LYS A 395 -29.16 -14.30 -6.31
C LYS A 395 -29.76 -13.03 -5.71
N THR A 396 -28.95 -11.98 -5.53
CA THR A 396 -29.43 -10.71 -4.98
C THR A 396 -30.47 -10.04 -5.88
N LYS A 397 -30.32 -10.15 -7.21
CA LYS A 397 -31.32 -9.66 -8.18
C LYS A 397 -32.61 -10.48 -8.15
N SER A 398 -32.50 -11.81 -8.00
CA SER A 398 -33.68 -12.68 -7.94
C SER A 398 -34.51 -12.43 -6.68
N PHE A 399 -33.89 -12.10 -5.53
CA PHE A 399 -34.64 -11.71 -4.32
C PHE A 399 -35.33 -10.35 -4.39
N LYS A 400 -34.82 -9.41 -5.20
CA LYS A 400 -35.45 -8.08 -5.38
C LYS A 400 -36.67 -8.11 -6.31
N LYS A 401 -36.73 -9.04 -7.28
CA LYS A 401 -37.86 -9.16 -8.22
C LYS A 401 -39.22 -9.47 -7.53
N PRO A 402 -39.33 -10.45 -6.61
CA PRO A 402 -40.57 -10.73 -5.89
C PRO A 402 -40.98 -9.57 -4.99
N ARG A 403 -40.03 -8.90 -4.33
CA ARG A 403 -40.33 -7.78 -3.43
C ARG A 403 -40.84 -6.56 -4.19
N ASN A 404 -40.30 -6.28 -5.37
CA ASN A 404 -40.82 -5.22 -6.23
C ASN A 404 -42.17 -5.59 -6.86
N LYS A 405 -42.40 -6.86 -7.22
CA LYS A 405 -43.73 -7.31 -7.65
C LYS A 405 -44.77 -7.26 -6.52
N ALA A 406 -44.39 -7.65 -5.31
CA ALA A 406 -45.26 -7.59 -4.14
C ALA A 406 -45.53 -6.15 -3.70
N LEU A 407 -44.54 -5.26 -3.76
CA LEU A 407 -44.73 -3.83 -3.52
C LEU A 407 -45.56 -3.17 -4.62
N ALA A 408 -45.34 -3.53 -5.90
CA ALA A 408 -46.18 -3.06 -6.99
C ALA A 408 -47.62 -3.55 -6.85
N HIS A 409 -47.82 -4.83 -6.51
CA HIS A 409 -49.14 -5.41 -6.28
C HIS A 409 -49.82 -4.85 -5.02
N TYR A 410 -49.05 -4.59 -3.95
CA TYR A 410 -49.55 -3.91 -2.74
C TYR A 410 -49.89 -2.44 -3.04
N PHE A 411 -49.08 -1.75 -3.83
CA PHE A 411 -49.34 -0.38 -4.25
C PHE A 411 -50.55 -0.32 -5.18
N GLU A 412 -50.66 -1.20 -6.18
CA GLU A 412 -51.85 -1.35 -7.03
C GLU A 412 -53.09 -1.65 -6.19
N TRP A 413 -53.02 -2.63 -5.28
CA TRP A 413 -54.10 -2.97 -4.35
C TRP A 413 -54.49 -1.79 -3.43
N ALA A 414 -53.52 -1.07 -2.88
CA ALA A 414 -53.76 0.10 -2.04
C ALA A 414 -54.39 1.23 -2.88
N THR A 415 -53.89 1.49 -4.09
CA THR A 415 -54.45 2.47 -5.02
C THR A 415 -55.83 2.10 -5.56
N SER A 416 -56.19 0.82 -5.63
CA SER A 416 -57.52 0.38 -6.05
C SER A 416 -58.53 0.32 -4.91
N ASN A 417 -58.10 0.10 -3.66
CA ASN A 417 -59.03 -0.08 -2.54
C ASN A 417 -59.12 1.13 -1.60
N ILE A 418 -58.07 1.93 -1.46
CA ILE A 418 -58.05 3.07 -0.51
C ILE A 418 -58.40 4.39 -1.21
N PHE A 419 -58.07 4.53 -2.49
CA PHE A 419 -58.16 5.83 -3.19
C PHE A 419 -59.46 6.04 -3.99
N ASP A 420 -60.34 5.05 -4.08
CA ASP A 420 -61.66 5.21 -4.68
C ASP A 420 -62.71 5.80 -3.70
N GLU A 421 -62.39 5.86 -2.40
CA GLU A 421 -63.28 6.43 -1.37
C GLU A 421 -62.98 7.91 -1.02
N LEU A 422 -61.89 8.49 -1.50
CA LEU A 422 -61.49 9.87 -1.19
C LEU A 422 -61.45 10.76 -2.44
N PRO A 423 -62.44 11.68 -2.64
CA PRO A 423 -62.57 12.51 -3.85
C PRO A 423 -61.34 13.38 -4.17
N GLU A 424 -60.58 13.80 -3.16
CA GLU A 424 -59.44 14.71 -3.34
C GLU A 424 -58.23 14.06 -4.05
N PHE A 425 -58.12 12.73 -4.00
CA PHE A 425 -56.97 12.01 -4.58
C PHE A 425 -57.10 11.67 -6.07
N LYS A 426 -58.30 11.82 -6.67
CA LYS A 426 -58.49 11.67 -8.14
C LYS A 426 -57.62 12.66 -8.93
N LYS A 427 -57.27 13.80 -8.33
CA LYS A 427 -56.39 14.82 -8.93
C LYS A 427 -54.91 14.38 -8.96
N PHE A 428 -54.45 13.61 -7.96
CA PHE A 428 -53.08 13.10 -7.88
C PHE A 428 -52.81 11.95 -8.86
N ARG A 429 -53.79 11.05 -9.07
CA ARG A 429 -53.66 9.92 -10.01
C ARG A 429 -53.43 10.37 -11.46
N LYS A 430 -54.00 11.52 -11.85
CA LYS A 430 -53.83 12.12 -13.18
C LYS A 430 -52.44 12.72 -13.40
N ILE A 431 -51.80 13.24 -12.35
CA ILE A 431 -50.44 13.81 -12.41
C ILE A 431 -49.39 12.69 -12.45
N HIS A 432 -49.61 11.61 -11.70
CA HIS A 432 -48.61 10.54 -11.60
C HIS A 432 -48.54 9.63 -12.85
N LEU A 433 -49.68 9.34 -13.48
CA LEU A 433 -49.73 8.57 -14.74
C LEU A 433 -49.08 9.31 -15.91
N LEU A 434 -49.07 10.65 -15.90
CA LEU A 434 -48.35 11.46 -16.88
C LEU A 434 -46.83 11.47 -16.67
N SER A 435 -46.35 11.26 -15.43
CA SER A 435 -44.92 11.17 -15.12
C SER A 435 -44.30 9.80 -15.39
N ALA A 436 -45.11 8.75 -15.54
CA ALA A 436 -44.64 7.38 -15.81
C ALA A 436 -44.50 7.05 -17.31
N GLN A 437 -44.82 8.02 -18.19
CA GLN A 437 -44.66 7.90 -19.65
C GLN A 437 -43.40 8.62 -20.19
N PHE A 438 -42.51 9.10 -19.30
CA PHE A 438 -41.20 9.67 -19.64
C PHE A 438 -40.05 8.90 -18.98
#